data_AF-D6YWS5-F1
#
_entry.id   AF-D6YWS5-F1
#
_cell.length_a   1.000
_cell.length_b   1.000
_cell.length_c   1.000
_cell.angle_alpha   90.00
_cell.angle_beta   90.00
_cell.angle_gamma   90.00
#
_symmetry.space_group_name_H-M   'P 1'
#
loop_
_entity.id
_entity.type
_entity.pdbx_description
1 polymer ?
#
loop_
_entity_poly.entity_id
_entity_poly.type
_entity_poly.pdbx_seq_one_letter_code
_entity_poly.pdbx_strand_id
1 'polypeptide(L)'
;MKIRIAERLRPFSHRPGTRLILPRSDHVLTLYPTLFKVNDRSIPLELSGPVKEFTVQLDLEKGCVWVWGFYREGYRRFCLWSESGEFRMAGTRGGDQAAAPLFHSKPFERLSLGSHKKQDWCLVKRRGDLKEIVPHWMRLAQLIPQVQPHQEGALGFMLQIQKNKPTLHDEIWQLYDVGFDGIFHPRLEDEDHLGISLPPVSRKCSPLALIAEGAKFLRSLFIESGSQISILPCLPSAFHCGRMVSIDLGTAGLLDMEWSKKMIKRMVFYSAVDQEQTFLFQKGIKNFRLKRESEKGEKIISTGSALSFAKDSTYYFDHFQK
;
A
#
# COMPACT_ATOMS: atom_id res chain seq x y z
N MET A 1 12.94 12.06 17.95
CA MET A 1 13.50 11.03 17.03
C MET A 1 12.45 10.68 15.98
N LYS A 2 12.76 10.70 14.68
CA LYS A 2 11.77 10.47 13.60
C LYS A 2 12.08 9.19 12.82
N ILE A 3 11.15 8.24 12.76
CA ILE A 3 11.29 7.05 11.92
C ILE A 3 11.04 7.47 10.47
N ARG A 4 11.92 7.08 9.54
CA ARG A 4 11.86 7.48 8.13
C ARG A 4 11.92 6.26 7.22
N ILE A 5 11.24 6.35 6.08
CA ILE A 5 11.27 5.36 5.01
C ILE A 5 11.74 6.05 3.74
N ALA A 6 12.93 5.68 3.25
CA ALA A 6 13.49 6.25 2.03
C ALA A 6 12.77 5.75 0.75
N GLU A 7 12.15 4.57 0.81
CA GLU A 7 11.87 3.71 -0.35
C GLU A 7 11.34 4.40 -1.62
N ARG A 8 10.09 4.81 -1.78
CA ARG A 8 9.43 5.29 -3.01
C ARG A 8 8.80 4.14 -3.78
N LEU A 9 7.47 4.13 -3.76
CA LEU A 9 6.65 3.09 -4.37
C LEU A 9 6.30 3.51 -5.80
N ARG A 10 7.11 3.03 -6.76
CA ARG A 10 7.04 3.35 -8.19
C ARG A 10 7.16 2.10 -9.06
N PRO A 11 6.24 1.13 -8.93
CA PRO A 11 6.29 -0.10 -9.71
C PRO A 11 6.13 0.21 -11.19
N PHE A 12 6.85 -0.54 -12.03
CA PHE A 12 6.86 -0.32 -13.47
C PHE A 12 6.85 -1.62 -14.25
N SER A 13 6.48 -1.53 -15.53
CA SER A 13 6.43 -2.64 -16.47
C SER A 13 6.90 -2.16 -17.83
N HIS A 14 7.66 -3.00 -18.53
CA HIS A 14 8.05 -2.77 -19.92
C HIS A 14 7.10 -3.40 -20.93
N ARG A 15 6.04 -4.09 -20.47
CA ARG A 15 5.13 -4.84 -21.35
C ARG A 15 4.04 -3.92 -21.95
N PRO A 16 3.90 -3.87 -23.29
CA PRO A 16 2.69 -3.35 -23.92
C PRO A 16 1.44 -4.06 -23.39
N GLY A 17 0.35 -3.32 -23.24
CA GLY A 17 -0.91 -3.83 -22.70
C GLY A 17 -0.90 -3.98 -21.17
N THR A 18 0.06 -3.36 -20.47
CA THR A 18 0.04 -3.34 -19.00
C THR A 18 -1.25 -2.69 -18.52
N ARG A 19 -1.98 -3.42 -17.66
CA ARG A 19 -3.19 -2.95 -16.98
C ARG A 19 -2.87 -2.42 -15.58
N LEU A 20 -3.58 -1.39 -15.12
CA LEU A 20 -3.47 -0.85 -13.76
C LEU A 20 -4.66 0.06 -13.43
N ILE A 21 -4.86 0.36 -12.15
CA ILE A 21 -5.80 1.41 -11.70
C ILE A 21 -5.09 2.76 -11.68
N LEU A 22 -5.75 3.79 -12.22
CA LEU A 22 -5.30 5.16 -12.08
C LEU A 22 -5.59 5.66 -10.65
N PRO A 23 -4.58 6.13 -9.90
CA PRO A 23 -4.82 6.69 -8.58
C PRO A 23 -5.86 7.82 -8.61
N ARG A 24 -6.67 7.89 -7.54
CA ARG A 24 -7.72 8.89 -7.29
C ARG A 24 -8.95 8.80 -8.19
N SER A 25 -9.10 7.70 -8.92
CA SER A 25 -10.33 7.36 -9.64
C SER A 25 -10.60 5.86 -9.61
N ASP A 26 -11.69 5.48 -10.26
CA ASP A 26 -12.06 4.11 -10.61
C ASP A 26 -11.62 3.71 -12.02
N HIS A 27 -10.83 4.55 -12.69
CA HIS A 27 -10.40 4.30 -14.06
C HIS A 27 -9.39 3.17 -14.13
N VAL A 28 -9.72 2.17 -14.94
CA VAL A 28 -8.80 1.12 -15.38
C VAL A 28 -8.04 1.62 -16.60
N LEU A 29 -6.72 1.53 -16.59
CA LEU A 29 -5.89 1.84 -17.74
C LEU A 29 -5.36 0.55 -18.36
N THR A 30 -5.40 0.47 -19.70
CA THR A 30 -4.60 -0.50 -20.47
C THR A 30 -3.71 0.26 -21.42
N LEU A 31 -2.39 0.12 -21.28
CA LEU A 31 -1.43 1.02 -21.89
C LEU A 31 -0.57 0.31 -22.93
N TYR A 32 -0.70 0.73 -24.18
CA TYR A 32 0.13 0.32 -25.31
C TYR A 32 0.97 1.50 -25.81
N PRO A 33 2.04 1.25 -26.59
CA PRO A 33 2.90 2.31 -27.09
C PRO A 33 2.20 3.43 -27.87
N THR A 34 1.20 3.09 -28.68
CA THR A 34 0.50 4.03 -29.57
C THR A 34 -0.99 4.17 -29.25
N LEU A 35 -1.44 3.58 -28.15
CA LEU A 35 -2.86 3.52 -27.78
C LEU A 35 -3.01 3.40 -26.26
N PHE A 36 -3.75 4.32 -25.66
CA PHE A 36 -4.20 4.18 -24.28
C PHE A 36 -5.67 3.81 -24.27
N LYS A 37 -6.06 2.83 -23.42
CA LYS A 37 -7.45 2.57 -23.11
C LYS A 37 -7.73 3.02 -21.69
N VAL A 38 -8.78 3.81 -21.52
CA VAL A 38 -9.33 4.24 -20.22
C VAL A 38 -10.70 3.61 -20.10
N ASN A 39 -10.82 2.63 -19.21
CA ASN A 39 -11.89 1.65 -19.20
C ASN A 39 -12.01 1.03 -20.61
N ASP A 40 -13.15 1.17 -21.27
CA ASP A 40 -13.38 0.66 -22.63
C ASP A 40 -13.13 1.70 -23.74
N ARG A 41 -12.80 2.95 -23.37
CA ARG A 41 -12.58 4.03 -24.34
C ARG A 41 -11.14 4.04 -24.82
N SER A 42 -10.96 4.01 -26.14
CA SER A 42 -9.66 4.09 -26.80
C SER A 42 -9.24 5.53 -27.08
N ILE A 43 -7.99 5.86 -26.75
CA ILE A 43 -7.32 7.15 -27.00
C ILE A 43 -6.06 6.86 -27.83
N PRO A 44 -6.13 6.97 -29.17
CA PRO A 44 -4.97 6.77 -30.02
C PRO A 44 -3.94 7.89 -29.80
N LEU A 45 -2.66 7.55 -29.89
CA LEU A 45 -1.57 8.51 -29.85
C LEU A 45 -1.03 8.71 -31.26
N GLU A 46 -0.76 9.96 -31.64
CA GLU A 46 -0.11 10.31 -32.91
C GLU A 46 1.40 9.99 -32.85
N LEU A 47 1.73 8.70 -32.75
CA LEU A 47 3.10 8.19 -32.63
C LEU A 47 3.27 6.95 -33.51
N SER A 48 4.48 6.77 -34.05
CA SER A 48 4.78 5.67 -34.97
C SER A 48 5.83 4.72 -34.38
N GLY A 49 5.59 3.42 -34.57
CA GLY A 49 6.50 2.35 -34.17
C GLY A 49 7.59 2.02 -35.20
N PRO A 50 8.52 1.10 -34.88
CA PRO A 50 8.60 0.34 -33.63
C PRO A 50 9.09 1.21 -32.46
N VAL A 51 8.55 0.97 -31.26
CA VAL A 51 8.97 1.65 -30.03
C VAL A 51 10.14 0.90 -29.39
N LYS A 52 11.08 1.63 -28.78
CA LYS A 52 12.11 1.08 -27.89
C LYS A 52 11.89 1.57 -26.45
N GLU A 53 12.25 0.73 -25.49
CA GLU A 53 12.19 1.05 -24.04
C GLU A 53 10.82 1.54 -23.56
N PHE A 54 9.74 1.00 -24.15
CA PHE A 54 8.39 1.27 -23.67
C PHE A 54 8.29 0.92 -22.20
N THR A 55 7.81 1.86 -21.39
CA THR A 55 7.69 1.67 -19.95
C THR A 55 6.45 2.37 -19.43
N VAL A 56 5.73 1.65 -18.58
CA VAL A 56 4.61 2.12 -17.77
C VAL A 56 5.06 2.11 -16.32
N GLN A 57 4.91 3.20 -15.59
CA GLN A 57 5.21 3.28 -14.16
C GLN A 57 4.04 3.90 -13.40
N LEU A 58 3.58 3.20 -12.38
CA LEU A 58 2.61 3.72 -11.41
C LEU A 58 3.39 4.44 -10.30
N ASP A 59 3.37 5.77 -10.27
CA ASP A 59 4.04 6.55 -9.22
C ASP A 59 3.08 6.81 -8.06
N LEU A 60 3.07 5.91 -7.07
CA LEU A 60 2.20 6.00 -5.90
C LEU A 60 2.60 7.13 -4.92
N GLU A 61 3.80 7.71 -5.08
CA GLU A 61 4.20 8.90 -4.32
C GLU A 61 3.48 10.13 -4.86
N LYS A 62 3.28 10.19 -6.19
CA LYS A 62 2.67 11.33 -6.89
C LYS A 62 1.20 11.09 -7.27
N GLY A 63 0.68 9.88 -7.12
CA GLY A 63 -0.69 9.54 -7.50
C GLY A 63 -0.91 9.68 -9.01
N CYS A 64 0.08 9.31 -9.83
CA CYS A 64 -0.02 9.39 -11.28
C CYS A 64 0.61 8.17 -11.97
N VAL A 65 0.41 8.06 -13.28
CA VAL A 65 0.99 7.03 -14.12
C VAL A 65 1.85 7.70 -15.18
N TRP A 66 3.09 7.25 -15.29
CA TRP A 66 4.03 7.68 -16.31
C TRP A 66 4.10 6.64 -17.41
N VAL A 67 4.06 7.10 -18.65
CA VAL A 67 4.28 6.25 -19.83
C VAL A 67 5.33 6.89 -20.72
N TRP A 68 6.35 6.14 -21.13
CA TRP A 68 7.39 6.67 -22.01
C TRP A 68 7.98 5.62 -22.94
N GLY A 69 8.71 6.08 -23.94
CA GLY A 69 9.46 5.25 -24.87
C GLY A 69 10.13 6.09 -25.96
N PHE A 70 10.95 5.43 -26.77
CA PHE A 70 11.58 6.01 -27.96
C PHE A 70 10.83 5.57 -29.21
N TYR A 71 10.18 6.54 -29.86
CA TYR A 71 9.37 6.36 -31.07
C TYR A 71 10.14 6.88 -32.29
N ARG A 72 9.58 6.76 -33.50
CA ARG A 72 10.16 7.41 -34.70
C ARG A 72 10.27 8.91 -34.54
N GLU A 73 9.32 9.52 -33.84
CA GLU A 73 9.27 10.95 -33.57
C GLU A 73 10.20 11.38 -32.39
N GLY A 74 11.00 10.44 -31.88
CA GLY A 74 11.93 10.63 -30.76
C GLY A 74 11.37 10.17 -29.42
N TYR A 75 12.04 10.58 -28.34
CA TYR A 75 11.58 10.30 -26.98
C TYR A 75 10.25 11.00 -26.70
N ARG A 76 9.31 10.26 -26.10
CA ARG A 76 8.02 10.78 -25.65
C ARG A 76 7.74 10.30 -24.25
N ARG A 77 7.16 11.18 -23.45
CA ARG A 77 6.72 10.89 -22.09
C ARG A 77 5.37 11.53 -21.82
N PHE A 78 4.48 10.74 -21.24
CA PHE A 78 3.14 11.12 -20.84
C PHE A 78 2.97 10.96 -19.32
N CYS A 79 2.32 11.93 -18.70
CA CYS A 79 1.80 11.85 -17.34
C CYS A 79 0.28 11.68 -17.43
N LEU A 80 -0.25 10.65 -16.79
CA LEU A 80 -1.69 10.38 -16.67
C LEU A 80 -2.07 10.52 -15.20
N TRP A 81 -3.14 11.25 -14.89
CA TRP A 81 -3.62 11.42 -13.52
C TRP A 81 -5.13 11.59 -13.49
N SER A 82 -5.72 11.46 -12.31
CA SER A 82 -7.10 11.86 -12.07
C SER A 82 -7.17 13.16 -11.27
N GLU A 83 -8.04 14.05 -11.70
CA GLU A 83 -8.39 15.28 -11.00
C GLU A 83 -9.90 15.34 -10.83
N SER A 84 -10.37 15.38 -9.58
CA SER A 84 -11.81 15.32 -9.25
C SER A 84 -12.54 14.13 -9.87
N GLY A 85 -11.84 12.99 -10.02
CA GLY A 85 -12.37 11.78 -10.65
C GLY A 85 -12.22 11.74 -12.18
N GLU A 86 -11.93 12.87 -12.83
CA GLU A 86 -11.78 12.92 -14.28
C GLU A 86 -10.38 12.50 -14.73
N PHE A 87 -10.30 11.76 -15.83
CA PHE A 87 -9.03 11.43 -16.49
C PHE A 87 -8.37 12.68 -17.11
N ARG A 88 -7.09 12.87 -16.80
CA ARG A 88 -6.23 13.91 -17.37
C ARG A 88 -4.95 13.29 -17.93
N MET A 89 -4.42 13.91 -18.98
CA MET A 89 -3.17 13.51 -19.62
C MET A 89 -2.39 14.74 -20.08
N ALA A 90 -1.09 14.73 -19.87
CA ALA A 90 -0.15 15.69 -20.45
C ALA A 90 1.03 14.95 -21.07
N GLY A 91 1.42 15.37 -22.27
CA GLY A 91 2.59 14.85 -22.98
C GLY A 91 3.73 15.87 -23.00
N THR A 92 4.96 15.38 -23.07
CA THR A 92 6.15 16.20 -23.30
C THR A 92 6.95 15.67 -24.48
N ARG A 93 7.53 16.60 -25.25
CA ARG A 93 8.47 16.33 -26.35
C ARG A 93 9.86 16.71 -25.87
N GLY A 94 10.86 15.84 -26.04
CA GLY A 94 12.22 16.14 -25.58
C GLY A 94 12.35 16.20 -24.05
N GLY A 95 13.51 16.62 -23.54
CA GLY A 95 13.89 16.57 -22.11
C GLY A 95 13.07 17.45 -21.15
N ASP A 96 12.00 18.09 -21.61
CA ASP A 96 11.10 18.86 -20.76
C ASP A 96 10.35 17.94 -19.80
N GLN A 97 10.43 18.26 -18.51
CA GLN A 97 9.71 17.51 -17.49
C GLN A 97 8.23 17.91 -17.53
N ALA A 98 7.36 16.98 -17.90
CA ALA A 98 5.94 17.16 -17.64
C ALA A 98 5.77 17.44 -16.14
N ALA A 99 5.14 18.57 -15.81
CA ALA A 99 4.85 18.89 -14.42
C ALA A 99 3.99 17.76 -13.85
N ALA A 100 4.50 17.09 -12.83
CA ALA A 100 3.67 16.16 -12.08
C ALA A 100 2.58 16.95 -11.36
N PRO A 101 1.35 16.43 -11.26
CA PRO A 101 0.35 17.05 -10.41
C PRO A 101 0.87 17.10 -8.96
N LEU A 102 0.76 18.27 -8.33
CA LEU A 102 1.06 18.44 -6.91
C LEU A 102 -0.23 18.23 -6.12
N PHE A 103 -0.41 17.01 -5.63
CA PHE A 103 -1.50 16.73 -4.72
C PHE A 103 -1.04 17.00 -3.28
N HIS A 104 -1.61 18.03 -2.66
CA HIS A 104 -1.44 18.31 -1.25
C HIS A 104 -2.42 17.41 -0.48
N SER A 105 -1.91 16.46 0.30
CA SER A 105 -2.74 15.62 1.17
C SER A 105 -2.10 15.48 2.55
N LYS A 106 -2.93 15.08 3.53
CA LYS A 106 -2.47 14.50 4.80
C LYS A 106 -1.37 13.46 4.51
N PRO A 107 -0.33 13.33 5.36
CA PRO A 107 0.63 12.26 5.22
C PRO A 107 -0.10 10.92 5.22
N PHE A 108 0.12 10.16 4.17
CA PHE A 108 -0.39 8.81 4.04
C PHE A 108 0.44 7.84 4.89
N GLU A 109 -0.22 6.79 5.39
CA GLU A 109 0.45 5.68 6.04
C GLU A 109 1.44 5.05 5.06
N ARG A 110 2.62 4.68 5.56
CA ARG A 110 3.67 4.08 4.73
C ARG A 110 4.30 2.89 5.42
N LEU A 111 4.33 1.78 4.72
CA LEU A 111 4.97 0.53 5.12
C LEU A 111 6.26 0.33 4.33
N SER A 112 7.29 -0.22 4.96
CA SER A 112 8.45 -0.80 4.28
C SER A 112 8.85 -2.08 4.99
N LEU A 113 9.08 -3.12 4.19
CA LEU A 113 9.44 -4.47 4.66
C LEU A 113 10.88 -4.84 4.29
N GLY A 114 11.72 -3.82 4.04
CA GLY A 114 13.16 -3.99 3.80
C GLY A 114 13.53 -4.56 2.44
N SER A 115 12.66 -4.47 1.44
CA SER A 115 13.03 -4.79 0.05
C SER A 115 13.60 -3.56 -0.65
N HIS A 116 14.74 -3.74 -1.32
CA HIS A 116 15.40 -2.69 -2.12
C HIS A 116 15.59 -3.10 -3.58
N LYS A 117 14.91 -4.17 -4.01
CA LYS A 117 14.98 -4.66 -5.38
C LYS A 117 14.28 -3.67 -6.33
N LYS A 118 14.63 -3.76 -7.62
CA LYS A 118 13.92 -3.02 -8.66
C LYS A 118 12.45 -3.46 -8.70
N GLN A 119 11.55 -2.48 -8.75
CA GLN A 119 10.09 -2.67 -8.78
C GLN A 119 9.59 -2.95 -10.21
N ASP A 120 10.36 -3.72 -10.99
CA ASP A 120 9.90 -4.29 -12.26
C ASP A 120 8.83 -5.33 -11.94
N TRP A 121 7.58 -5.00 -12.27
CA TRP A 121 6.43 -5.73 -11.79
C TRP A 121 6.32 -7.14 -12.37
N CYS A 122 6.85 -7.36 -13.57
CA CYS A 122 6.93 -8.71 -14.15
C CYS A 122 7.89 -9.58 -13.32
N LEU A 123 9.00 -9.00 -12.86
CA LEU A 123 9.94 -9.71 -12.01
C LEU A 123 9.45 -9.82 -10.55
N VAL A 124 8.74 -8.82 -10.03
CA VAL A 124 8.11 -8.88 -8.70
C VAL A 124 7.12 -10.05 -8.64
N LYS A 125 6.19 -10.15 -9.62
CA LYS A 125 5.25 -11.28 -9.69
C LYS A 125 5.97 -12.63 -9.74
N ARG A 126 7.01 -12.77 -10.58
CA ARG A 126 7.79 -14.01 -10.66
C ARG A 126 8.50 -14.40 -9.36
N ARG A 127 8.88 -13.43 -8.53
CA ARG A 127 9.56 -13.70 -7.25
C ARG A 127 8.61 -14.14 -6.14
N GLY A 128 7.33 -13.78 -6.23
CA GLY A 128 6.33 -14.14 -5.21
C GLY A 128 6.63 -13.61 -3.80
N ASP A 129 7.45 -12.56 -3.67
CA ASP A 129 7.88 -12.03 -2.37
C ASP A 129 6.90 -10.96 -1.88
N LEU A 130 6.11 -11.29 -0.86
CA LEU A 130 5.11 -10.37 -0.29
C LEU A 130 5.71 -9.05 0.21
N LYS A 131 7.00 -9.02 0.56
CA LYS A 131 7.68 -7.77 0.97
C LYS A 131 7.75 -6.74 -0.16
N GLU A 132 7.64 -7.19 -1.40
CA GLU A 132 7.66 -6.36 -2.61
C GLU A 132 6.27 -5.92 -3.07
N ILE A 133 5.21 -6.46 -2.46
CA ILE A 133 3.81 -6.29 -2.92
C ILE A 133 2.98 -5.56 -1.86
N VAL A 134 3.03 -6.02 -0.61
CA VAL A 134 2.19 -5.48 0.47
C VAL A 134 2.35 -3.97 0.67
N PRO A 135 3.57 -3.38 0.65
CA PRO A 135 3.73 -1.93 0.75
C PRO A 135 2.99 -1.16 -0.35
N HIS A 136 3.03 -1.66 -1.58
CA HIS A 136 2.38 -1.04 -2.74
C HIS A 136 0.87 -1.18 -2.69
N TRP A 137 0.36 -2.35 -2.29
CA TRP A 137 -1.08 -2.57 -2.12
C TRP A 137 -1.66 -1.60 -1.10
N MET A 138 -1.06 -1.56 0.10
CA MET A 138 -1.50 -0.65 1.17
C MET A 138 -1.42 0.82 0.77
N ARG A 139 -0.43 1.18 -0.05
CA ARG A 139 -0.32 2.55 -0.56
C ARG A 139 -1.39 2.87 -1.60
N LEU A 140 -1.63 1.98 -2.56
CA LEU A 140 -2.64 2.19 -3.60
C LEU A 140 -4.04 2.31 -3.01
N ALA A 141 -4.35 1.53 -1.98
CA ALA A 141 -5.65 1.57 -1.29
C ALA A 141 -5.98 2.95 -0.68
N GLN A 142 -4.97 3.69 -0.25
CA GLN A 142 -5.15 5.06 0.27
C GLN A 142 -5.37 6.10 -0.84
N LEU A 143 -5.14 5.73 -2.10
CA LEU A 143 -5.25 6.61 -3.25
C LEU A 143 -6.50 6.36 -4.09
N ILE A 144 -7.24 5.28 -3.88
CA ILE A 144 -8.45 4.98 -4.65
C ILE A 144 -9.72 5.45 -3.93
N PRO A 145 -10.85 5.65 -4.65
CA PRO A 145 -12.14 5.92 -4.04
C PRO A 145 -12.56 4.81 -3.07
N GLN A 146 -13.36 5.17 -2.06
CA GLN A 146 -13.98 4.18 -1.20
C GLN A 146 -15.06 3.41 -1.98
N VAL A 147 -15.06 2.10 -1.85
CA VAL A 147 -15.99 1.20 -2.54
C VAL A 147 -16.62 0.31 -1.48
N GLN A 148 -17.92 0.04 -1.62
CA GLN A 148 -18.62 -0.83 -0.68
C GLN A 148 -18.09 -2.28 -0.80
N PRO A 149 -17.80 -2.94 0.33
CA PRO A 149 -17.37 -4.33 0.32
C PRO A 149 -18.51 -5.25 -0.11
N HIS A 150 -18.13 -6.39 -0.68
CA HIS A 150 -19.00 -7.51 -1.02
C HIS A 150 -18.30 -8.83 -0.68
N GLN A 151 -18.96 -9.97 -0.87
CA GLN A 151 -18.44 -11.29 -0.47
C GLN A 151 -18.24 -12.23 -1.65
N GLU A 152 -18.03 -11.67 -2.84
CA GLU A 152 -17.97 -12.42 -4.09
C GLU A 152 -16.53 -12.50 -4.63
N GLY A 153 -16.23 -13.53 -5.42
CA GLY A 153 -14.95 -13.70 -6.10
C GLY A 153 -13.73 -13.68 -5.17
N ALA A 154 -12.64 -13.09 -5.66
CA ALA A 154 -11.41 -12.91 -4.90
C ALA A 154 -11.60 -12.18 -3.55
N LEU A 155 -12.57 -11.26 -3.45
CA LEU A 155 -12.87 -10.59 -2.18
C LEU A 155 -13.53 -11.54 -1.17
N GLY A 156 -14.47 -12.39 -1.63
CA GLY A 156 -15.03 -13.46 -0.81
C GLY A 156 -13.97 -14.45 -0.32
N PHE A 157 -13.00 -14.80 -1.18
CA PHE A 157 -11.87 -15.65 -0.82
C PHE A 157 -10.99 -15.01 0.27
N MET A 158 -10.68 -13.71 0.17
CA MET A 158 -9.96 -12.96 1.22
C MET A 158 -10.64 -13.06 2.59
N LEU A 159 -11.98 -12.94 2.64
CA LEU A 159 -12.73 -13.03 3.90
C LEU A 159 -12.63 -14.43 4.54
N GLN A 160 -12.42 -15.48 3.74
CA GLN A 160 -12.15 -16.83 4.25
C GLN A 160 -10.73 -16.92 4.84
N ILE A 161 -9.73 -16.36 4.16
CA ILE A 161 -8.34 -16.29 4.65
C ILE A 161 -8.29 -15.56 6.00
N GLN A 162 -9.00 -14.44 6.13
CA GLN A 162 -9.00 -13.65 7.35
C GLN A 162 -9.48 -14.42 8.60
N LYS A 163 -10.36 -15.41 8.43
CA LYS A 163 -10.82 -16.27 9.54
C LYS A 163 -9.74 -17.26 10.00
N ASN A 164 -8.80 -17.62 9.13
CA ASN A 164 -7.76 -18.62 9.35
C ASN A 164 -6.37 -17.97 9.46
N LYS A 165 -6.14 -17.18 10.52
CA LYS A 165 -4.92 -16.35 10.71
C LYS A 165 -3.53 -17.04 10.90
N PRO A 166 -3.33 -18.35 11.17
CA PRO A 166 -2.02 -18.82 11.66
C PRO A 166 -0.94 -19.10 10.58
N THR A 167 -1.30 -19.25 9.31
CA THR A 167 -0.37 -19.27 8.16
C THR A 167 -0.97 -18.37 7.11
N LEU A 168 -0.28 -17.28 6.76
CA LEU A 168 -0.86 -16.25 5.89
C LEU A 168 0.00 -15.95 4.66
N HIS A 169 1.21 -16.50 4.56
CA HIS A 169 2.08 -16.13 3.44
C HIS A 169 1.51 -16.64 2.12
N ASP A 170 1.23 -17.94 2.04
CA ASP A 170 0.84 -18.58 0.80
C ASP A 170 -0.60 -18.19 0.42
N GLU A 171 -1.46 -18.01 1.43
CA GLU A 171 -2.83 -17.56 1.26
C GLU A 171 -2.90 -16.09 0.77
N ILE A 172 -2.08 -15.19 1.33
CA ILE A 172 -1.99 -13.80 0.83
C ILE A 172 -1.42 -13.79 -0.59
N TRP A 173 -0.43 -14.62 -0.89
CA TRP A 173 0.12 -14.73 -2.23
C TRP A 173 -0.91 -15.25 -3.23
N GLN A 174 -1.64 -16.33 -2.90
CA GLN A 174 -2.73 -16.86 -3.73
C GLN A 174 -3.81 -15.81 -3.99
N LEU A 175 -4.24 -15.10 -2.94
CA LEU A 175 -5.18 -14.00 -3.06
C LEU A 175 -4.67 -12.92 -4.01
N TYR A 176 -3.38 -12.56 -3.89
CA TYR A 176 -2.78 -11.58 -4.78
C TYR A 176 -2.73 -12.08 -6.24
N ASP A 177 -2.33 -13.32 -6.45
CA ASP A 177 -2.11 -13.87 -7.79
C ASP A 177 -3.43 -14.00 -8.57
N VAL A 178 -4.48 -14.51 -7.91
CA VAL A 178 -5.82 -14.61 -8.50
C VAL A 178 -6.50 -13.24 -8.60
N GLY A 179 -6.34 -12.40 -7.57
CA GLY A 179 -7.05 -11.13 -7.44
C GLY A 179 -6.46 -9.97 -8.22
N PHE A 180 -5.25 -10.10 -8.77
CA PHE A 180 -4.59 -9.01 -9.50
C PHE A 180 -3.84 -9.47 -10.75
N ASP A 181 -3.97 -8.68 -11.82
CA ASP A 181 -3.05 -8.70 -12.94
C ASP A 181 -2.31 -7.36 -13.10
N GLY A 182 -1.47 -7.28 -14.13
CA GLY A 182 -0.78 -6.05 -14.48
C GLY A 182 -0.07 -5.46 -13.26
N ILE A 183 -0.12 -4.14 -13.10
CA ILE A 183 0.33 -3.45 -11.90
C ILE A 183 -0.90 -3.14 -11.02
N PHE A 184 -1.27 -4.09 -10.16
CA PHE A 184 -2.45 -4.00 -9.27
C PHE A 184 -3.75 -3.65 -10.00
N HIS A 185 -3.97 -4.23 -11.18
CA HIS A 185 -5.30 -4.23 -11.79
C HIS A 185 -6.15 -5.31 -11.08
N PRO A 186 -7.20 -4.93 -10.32
CA PRO A 186 -7.98 -5.88 -9.53
C PRO A 186 -8.94 -6.68 -10.40
N ARG A 187 -9.10 -7.96 -10.07
CA ARG A 187 -10.03 -8.89 -10.68
C ARG A 187 -10.81 -9.65 -9.60
N LEU A 188 -12.02 -10.08 -9.93
CA LEU A 188 -12.83 -10.91 -9.03
C LEU A 188 -12.83 -12.40 -9.42
N GLU A 189 -12.44 -12.72 -10.64
CA GLU A 189 -12.46 -14.08 -11.19
C GLU A 189 -11.03 -14.57 -11.46
N ASP A 190 -10.84 -15.89 -11.48
CA ASP A 190 -9.58 -16.56 -11.84
C ASP A 190 -9.39 -16.57 -13.36
N GLU A 191 -9.17 -15.37 -13.93
CA GLU A 191 -8.94 -15.18 -15.36
C GLU A 191 -7.67 -15.87 -15.88
N ASP A 192 -6.72 -16.18 -14.99
CA ASP A 192 -5.47 -16.86 -15.35
C ASP A 192 -5.58 -18.39 -15.21
N HIS A 193 -6.76 -18.92 -14.82
CA HIS A 193 -7.04 -20.34 -14.66
C HIS A 193 -6.04 -21.06 -13.72
N LEU A 194 -5.69 -20.43 -12.61
CA LEU A 194 -4.80 -20.96 -11.58
C LEU A 194 -5.40 -22.15 -10.81
N GLY A 195 -6.70 -22.40 -10.96
CA GLY A 195 -7.41 -23.50 -10.30
C GLY A 195 -7.83 -23.15 -8.88
N ILE A 196 -7.97 -21.86 -8.56
CA ILE A 196 -8.39 -21.38 -7.24
C ILE A 196 -9.92 -21.31 -7.21
N SER A 197 -10.53 -22.03 -6.26
CA SER A 197 -11.98 -22.04 -6.09
C SER A 197 -12.47 -20.74 -5.46
N LEU A 198 -13.07 -19.86 -6.27
CA LEU A 198 -13.62 -18.58 -5.81
C LEU A 198 -15.14 -18.64 -5.65
N PRO A 199 -15.71 -17.89 -4.69
CA PRO A 199 -17.15 -17.61 -4.67
C PRO A 199 -17.64 -16.99 -6.00
N PRO A 200 -18.88 -17.29 -6.43
CA PRO A 200 -19.41 -16.76 -7.69
C PRO A 200 -19.51 -15.22 -7.67
N VAL A 201 -19.38 -14.61 -8.85
CA VAL A 201 -19.39 -13.15 -9.03
C VAL A 201 -20.66 -12.72 -9.76
N SER A 202 -21.35 -11.72 -9.22
CA SER A 202 -22.46 -11.02 -9.83
C SER A 202 -21.95 -9.81 -10.61
N ARG A 203 -22.65 -9.42 -11.68
CA ARG A 203 -22.26 -8.30 -12.57
C ARG A 203 -22.24 -6.92 -11.90
N LYS A 204 -22.69 -6.79 -10.65
CA LYS A 204 -22.80 -5.49 -9.95
C LYS A 204 -21.62 -5.18 -9.05
N CYS A 205 -20.72 -6.14 -8.83
CA CYS A 205 -19.60 -5.99 -7.92
C CYS A 205 -18.43 -5.26 -8.56
N SER A 206 -17.89 -4.25 -7.87
CA SER A 206 -16.66 -3.57 -8.29
C SER A 206 -15.43 -4.34 -7.78
N PRO A 207 -14.45 -4.66 -8.64
CA PRO A 207 -13.19 -5.26 -8.22
C PRO A 207 -12.33 -4.34 -7.34
N LEU A 208 -12.55 -3.03 -7.38
CA LEU A 208 -11.79 -2.05 -6.58
C LEU A 208 -11.91 -2.27 -5.07
N ALA A 209 -13.04 -2.85 -4.61
CA ALA A 209 -13.22 -3.21 -3.21
C ALA A 209 -12.11 -4.16 -2.70
N LEU A 210 -11.55 -5.01 -3.58
CA LEU A 210 -10.44 -5.89 -3.24
C LEU A 210 -9.19 -5.11 -2.81
N ILE A 211 -8.90 -3.98 -3.47
CA ILE A 211 -7.75 -3.15 -3.10
C ILE A 211 -7.95 -2.58 -1.69
N ALA A 212 -9.13 -1.99 -1.43
CA ALA A 212 -9.44 -1.32 -0.17
C ALA A 212 -9.53 -2.30 1.00
N GLU A 213 -10.31 -3.37 0.86
CA GLU A 213 -10.50 -4.36 1.92
C GLU A 213 -9.26 -5.21 2.15
N GLY A 214 -8.54 -5.56 1.08
CA GLY A 214 -7.25 -6.23 1.19
C GLY A 214 -6.23 -5.42 1.96
N ALA A 215 -6.17 -4.11 1.75
CA ALA A 215 -5.30 -3.24 2.54
C ALA A 215 -5.73 -3.13 4.01
N LYS A 216 -7.04 -3.12 4.31
CA LYS A 216 -7.53 -3.15 5.71
C LYS A 216 -7.12 -4.45 6.40
N PHE A 217 -7.29 -5.58 5.72
CA PHE A 217 -6.84 -6.89 6.20
C PHE A 217 -5.32 -6.90 6.43
N LEU A 218 -4.53 -6.48 5.44
CA LEU A 218 -3.07 -6.43 5.55
C LEU A 218 -2.60 -5.48 6.66
N ARG A 219 -3.26 -4.33 6.83
CA ARG A 219 -3.02 -3.39 7.93
C ARG A 219 -3.23 -4.06 9.29
N SER A 220 -4.30 -4.85 9.44
CA SER A 220 -4.63 -5.55 10.70
C SER A 220 -3.53 -6.51 11.18
N LEU A 221 -2.67 -6.99 10.28
CA LEU A 221 -1.53 -7.85 10.64
C LEU A 221 -0.48 -7.09 11.45
N PHE A 222 -0.37 -5.78 11.23
CA PHE A 222 0.60 -4.89 11.87
C PHE A 222 -0.01 -4.09 13.02
N ILE A 223 -1.28 -3.68 12.89
CA ILE A 223 -1.96 -2.89 13.90
C ILE A 223 -3.47 -3.10 13.90
N GLU A 224 -4.04 -3.34 15.08
CA GLU A 224 -5.48 -3.33 15.32
C GLU A 224 -5.79 -2.19 16.31
N SER A 225 -6.70 -1.30 15.94
CA SER A 225 -7.07 -0.10 16.72
C SER A 225 -8.53 -0.18 17.17
N GLY A 226 -8.77 -0.11 18.48
CA GLY A 226 -10.09 -0.04 19.11
C GLY A 226 -9.97 0.65 20.47
N SER A 227 -10.63 0.12 21.51
CA SER A 227 -10.39 0.57 22.90
C SER A 227 -8.94 0.34 23.35
N GLN A 228 -8.29 -0.66 22.76
CA GLN A 228 -6.87 -0.96 22.93
C GLN A 228 -6.20 -0.94 21.55
N ILE A 229 -4.91 -0.62 21.52
CA ILE A 229 -4.10 -0.65 20.29
C ILE A 229 -3.17 -1.84 20.38
N SER A 230 -3.40 -2.83 19.52
CA SER A 230 -2.54 -4.01 19.41
C SER A 230 -1.47 -3.81 18.36
N ILE A 231 -0.21 -3.97 18.76
CA ILE A 231 0.97 -3.76 17.93
C ILE A 231 1.56 -5.10 17.49
N LEU A 232 1.67 -5.28 16.16
CA LEU A 232 2.10 -6.50 15.49
C LEU A 232 1.33 -7.75 15.99
N PRO A 233 -0.02 -7.71 16.04
CA PRO A 233 -0.82 -8.78 16.64
C PRO A 233 -0.68 -10.11 15.87
N CYS A 234 -0.45 -10.04 14.56
CA CYS A 234 -0.37 -11.22 13.69
C CYS A 234 0.66 -11.00 12.58
N LEU A 235 1.94 -10.83 12.94
CA LEU A 235 3.01 -10.58 11.98
C LEU A 235 3.38 -11.85 11.19
N PRO A 236 3.22 -11.90 9.85
CA PRO A 236 3.63 -13.03 9.04
C PRO A 236 5.12 -13.39 9.21
N SER A 237 5.42 -14.68 9.13
CA SER A 237 6.77 -15.22 9.32
C SER A 237 7.80 -14.64 8.35
N ALA A 238 7.37 -14.20 7.17
CA ALA A 238 8.20 -13.56 6.14
C ALA A 238 8.66 -12.14 6.52
N PHE A 239 7.96 -11.44 7.43
CA PHE A 239 8.20 -10.02 7.74
C PHE A 239 9.13 -9.84 8.94
N HIS A 240 10.37 -10.31 8.78
CA HIS A 240 11.38 -10.31 9.85
C HIS A 240 11.72 -8.89 10.40
N CYS A 241 11.70 -7.87 9.55
CA CYS A 241 11.90 -6.49 9.92
C CYS A 241 11.05 -5.56 9.06
N GLY A 242 10.83 -4.35 9.54
CA GLY A 242 10.10 -3.35 8.80
C GLY A 242 9.83 -2.09 9.60
N ARG A 243 9.22 -1.13 8.92
CA ARG A 243 8.80 0.16 9.45
C ARG A 243 7.41 0.46 8.95
N MET A 244 6.58 1.01 9.82
CA MET A 244 5.30 1.58 9.43
C MET A 244 5.19 2.96 10.06
N VAL A 245 4.95 3.99 9.26
CA VAL A 245 4.98 5.39 9.70
C VAL A 245 3.72 6.11 9.28
N SER A 246 3.42 7.20 9.99
CA SER A 246 2.23 8.03 9.81
C SER A 246 0.93 7.23 9.90
N ILE A 247 0.90 6.21 10.76
CA ILE A 247 -0.27 5.39 11.02
C ILE A 247 -1.35 6.27 11.65
N ASP A 248 -2.52 6.31 11.02
CA ASP A 248 -3.65 7.12 11.47
C ASP A 248 -4.47 6.36 12.50
N LEU A 249 -4.52 6.87 13.72
CA LEU A 249 -5.32 6.32 14.81
C LEU A 249 -6.62 7.13 15.02
N GLY A 250 -7.04 7.88 13.99
CA GLY A 250 -8.21 8.73 14.05
C GLY A 250 -7.99 9.91 14.99
N THR A 251 -8.90 10.11 15.94
CA THR A 251 -8.82 11.21 16.90
C THR A 251 -7.70 11.04 17.92
N ALA A 252 -7.21 9.82 18.14
CA ALA A 252 -6.12 9.56 19.08
C ALA A 252 -4.80 10.20 18.61
N GLY A 253 -4.55 10.26 17.31
CA GLY A 253 -3.36 10.88 16.74
C GLY A 253 -2.59 9.98 15.78
N LEU A 254 -1.26 10.07 15.79
CA LEU A 254 -0.39 9.41 14.81
C LEU A 254 0.63 8.50 15.47
N LEU A 255 0.92 7.37 14.82
CA LEU A 255 1.89 6.39 15.29
C LEU A 255 2.94 6.07 14.22
N ASP A 256 4.20 6.04 14.63
CA ASP A 256 5.28 5.42 13.88
C ASP A 256 5.80 4.21 14.65
N MET A 257 6.19 3.16 13.94
CA MET A 257 6.79 1.96 14.54
C MET A 257 7.87 1.32 13.66
N GLU A 258 8.81 0.66 14.31
CA GLU A 258 9.85 -0.15 13.68
C GLU A 258 10.04 -1.46 14.45
N TRP A 259 10.20 -2.56 13.70
CA TRP A 259 10.50 -3.87 14.25
C TRP A 259 11.69 -4.52 13.55
N SER A 260 12.35 -5.42 14.27
CA SER A 260 13.40 -6.29 13.72
C SER A 260 13.44 -7.60 14.49
N LYS A 261 13.86 -8.68 13.82
CA LYS A 261 13.81 -10.02 14.38
C LYS A 261 12.41 -10.39 14.88
N LYS A 262 11.39 -9.95 14.12
CA LYS A 262 9.95 -10.11 14.42
C LYS A 262 9.50 -9.50 15.76
N MET A 263 10.27 -8.58 16.33
CA MET A 263 9.96 -7.96 17.62
C MET A 263 9.94 -6.44 17.45
N ILE A 264 8.93 -5.78 18.03
CA ILE A 264 8.87 -4.32 18.10
C ILE A 264 10.15 -3.79 18.77
N LYS A 265 10.71 -2.71 18.20
CA LYS A 265 11.94 -2.07 18.69
C LYS A 265 11.71 -0.66 19.17
N ARG A 266 10.94 0.11 18.42
CA ARG A 266 10.68 1.52 18.71
C ARG A 266 9.29 1.89 18.23
N MET A 267 8.63 2.76 19.00
CA MET A 267 7.45 3.47 18.56
C MET A 267 7.52 4.94 18.92
N VAL A 268 6.87 5.77 18.10
CA VAL A 268 6.68 7.19 18.34
C VAL A 268 5.20 7.47 18.21
N PHE A 269 4.55 7.87 19.30
CA PHE A 269 3.13 8.20 19.32
C PHE A 269 2.96 9.70 19.55
N TYR A 270 2.29 10.37 18.64
CA TYR A 270 1.84 11.74 18.81
C TYR A 270 0.35 11.72 19.19
N SER A 271 0.03 12.30 20.34
CA SER A 271 -1.32 12.39 20.87
C SER A 271 -1.99 13.68 20.41
N ALA A 272 -3.09 13.59 19.66
CA ALA A 272 -3.81 14.77 19.15
C ALA A 272 -4.82 15.35 20.16
N VAL A 273 -5.12 14.59 21.21
CA VAL A 273 -6.08 14.93 22.28
C VAL A 273 -5.53 14.47 23.63
N ASP A 274 -6.12 14.96 24.73
CA ASP A 274 -5.93 14.35 26.03
C ASP A 274 -6.70 13.03 26.07
N GLN A 275 -6.04 11.93 26.43
CA GLN A 275 -6.66 10.60 26.40
C GLN A 275 -5.96 9.61 27.32
N GLU A 276 -6.64 8.51 27.60
CA GLU A 276 -6.01 7.30 28.12
C GLU A 276 -6.02 6.23 27.03
N GLN A 277 -4.88 5.61 26.80
CA GLN A 277 -4.75 4.56 25.79
C GLN A 277 -3.93 3.40 26.31
N THR A 278 -4.41 2.19 26.05
CA THR A 278 -3.70 0.95 26.34
C THR A 278 -3.05 0.42 25.07
N PHE A 279 -1.77 0.04 25.16
CA PHE A 279 -1.04 -0.62 24.09
C PHE A 279 -0.77 -2.09 24.45
N LEU A 280 -1.14 -2.99 23.55
CA LEU A 280 -0.83 -4.41 23.63
C LEU A 280 0.30 -4.75 22.67
N PHE A 281 1.27 -5.52 23.15
CA PHE A 281 2.42 -5.97 22.38
C PHE A 281 2.40 -7.47 22.17
N GLN A 282 3.31 -7.93 21.33
CA GLN A 282 3.49 -9.33 20.98
C GLN A 282 3.73 -10.20 22.22
N LYS A 283 3.26 -11.46 22.18
CA LYS A 283 3.39 -12.41 23.29
C LYS A 283 4.83 -12.47 23.78
N GLY A 284 5.00 -12.27 25.08
CA GLY A 284 6.28 -12.32 25.74
C GLY A 284 6.88 -10.95 26.04
N ILE A 285 6.40 -9.83 25.48
CA ILE A 285 6.85 -8.50 25.91
C ILE A 285 6.15 -8.12 27.21
N LYS A 286 6.90 -8.01 28.31
CA LYS A 286 6.35 -7.70 29.64
C LYS A 286 6.40 -6.23 29.98
N ASN A 287 7.45 -5.53 29.56
CA ASN A 287 7.65 -4.13 29.87
C ASN A 287 8.37 -3.40 28.74
N PHE A 288 8.33 -2.08 28.80
CA PHE A 288 9.00 -1.17 27.88
C PHE A 288 9.30 0.13 28.59
N ARG A 289 10.22 0.90 28.02
CA ARG A 289 10.50 2.26 28.47
C ARG A 289 9.62 3.25 27.73
N LEU A 290 8.99 4.15 28.49
CA LEU A 290 8.24 5.29 27.99
C LEU A 290 8.95 6.60 28.33
N LYS A 291 9.10 7.46 27.34
CA LYS A 291 9.63 8.82 27.49
C LYS A 291 8.75 9.83 26.77
N ARG A 292 8.43 10.95 27.43
CA ARG A 292 7.83 12.12 26.78
C ARG A 292 8.94 13.08 26.33
N GLU A 293 8.76 13.73 25.18
CA GLU A 293 9.76 14.63 24.59
C GLU A 293 10.25 15.74 25.56
N SER A 294 9.35 16.29 26.36
CA SER A 294 9.60 17.40 27.28
C SER A 294 10.07 17.00 28.68
N GLU A 295 10.04 15.71 29.04
CA GLU A 295 10.30 15.26 30.41
C GLU A 295 11.73 14.71 30.58
N LYS A 296 12.42 15.17 31.63
CA LYS A 296 13.65 14.55 32.15
C LYS A 296 13.24 13.38 33.06
N GLY A 297 12.82 12.28 32.46
CA GLY A 297 12.47 11.06 33.19
C GLY A 297 12.13 9.93 32.23
N GLU A 298 12.58 8.73 32.57
CA GLU A 298 12.16 7.50 31.92
C GLU A 298 11.27 6.71 32.88
N LYS A 299 10.19 6.12 32.36
CA LYS A 299 9.34 5.23 33.14
C LYS A 299 9.39 3.85 32.50
N ILE A 300 9.61 2.82 33.31
CA ILE A 300 9.39 1.44 32.88
C ILE A 300 7.92 1.13 33.13
N ILE A 301 7.24 0.74 32.06
CA ILE A 301 5.80 0.51 32.04
C ILE A 301 5.55 -0.95 31.70
N SER A 302 4.61 -1.57 32.40
CA SER A 302 4.13 -2.91 32.08
C SER A 302 3.23 -2.89 30.85
N THR A 303 3.36 -3.89 29.98
CA THR A 303 2.47 -4.08 28.82
C THR A 303 1.01 -4.18 29.28
N GLY A 304 0.09 -3.54 28.56
CA GLY A 304 -1.34 -3.58 28.86
C GLY A 304 -1.80 -2.62 29.96
N SER A 305 -0.91 -1.83 30.57
CA SER A 305 -1.31 -0.74 31.45
C SER A 305 -1.94 0.41 30.66
N ALA A 306 -2.97 1.04 31.24
CA ALA A 306 -3.52 2.29 30.72
C ALA A 306 -2.50 3.42 30.90
N LEU A 307 -2.31 4.23 29.85
CA LEU A 307 -1.38 5.34 29.85
C LEU A 307 -2.11 6.64 29.53
N SER A 308 -1.89 7.65 30.36
CA SER A 308 -2.42 9.00 30.10
C SER A 308 -1.50 9.77 29.17
N PHE A 309 -2.06 10.24 28.06
CA PHE A 309 -1.39 11.03 27.05
C PHE A 309 -1.99 12.43 27.01
N ALA A 310 -1.11 13.43 27.09
CA ALA A 310 -1.49 14.82 26.95
C ALA A 310 -1.61 15.19 25.48
N LYS A 311 -2.53 16.10 25.19
CA LYS A 311 -2.70 16.71 23.87
C LYS A 311 -1.40 17.31 23.36
N ASP A 312 -1.23 17.26 22.04
CA ASP A 312 -0.12 17.86 21.29
C ASP A 312 1.27 17.44 21.79
N SER A 313 1.37 16.21 22.30
CA SER A 313 2.60 15.68 22.90
C SER A 313 3.08 14.42 22.21
N THR A 314 4.40 14.29 22.10
CA THR A 314 5.08 13.13 21.51
C THR A 314 5.66 12.22 22.58
N TYR A 315 5.37 10.93 22.44
CA TYR A 315 5.79 9.86 23.34
C TYR A 315 6.63 8.83 22.59
N TYR A 316 7.71 8.41 23.22
CA TYR A 316 8.70 7.48 22.69
C TYR A 316 8.66 6.19 23.50
N PHE A 317 8.50 5.07 22.80
CA PHE A 317 8.50 3.73 23.36
C PHE A 317 9.73 3.01 22.84
N ASP A 318 10.57 2.48 23.73
CA ASP A 318 11.72 1.65 23.36
C ASP A 318 12.06 0.65 24.49
N HIS A 319 13.18 -0.07 24.38
CA HIS A 319 13.64 -1.02 25.40
C HIS A 319 12.59 -2.07 25.79
N PHE A 320 11.88 -2.62 24.81
CA PHE A 320 10.93 -3.71 25.02
C PHE A 320 11.63 -4.97 25.55
N GLN A 321 11.23 -5.46 26.74
CA GLN A 321 11.83 -6.64 27.40
C GLN A 321 10.84 -7.79 27.52
N LYS A 322 11.39 -9.01 27.62
CA LYS A 322 10.63 -10.25 27.81
C LYS A 322 10.42 -10.65 29.27
#